data_AF-A0A8T2NPR6-F1
#
_entry.id   AF-A0A8T2NPR6-F1
#
_cell.length_a   1.000
_cell.length_b   1.000
_cell.length_c   1.000
_cell.angle_alpha   90.00
_cell.angle_beta   90.00
_cell.angle_gamma   90.00
#
_symmetry.space_group_name_H-M   'P 1'
#
loop_
_entity.id
_entity.type
_entity.pdbx_description
1 polymer ?
#
loop_
_entity_poly.entity_id
_entity_poly.type
_entity_poly.pdbx_seq_one_letter_code
_entity_poly.pdbx_strand_id
1 'polypeptide(L)'
;MAAVQSSIRSFEERRYSMLKQRSIIGQVCHRPKSSDSVMHVGLRKVTFKWQRGNKIGEGQYGKVYTCINVDTGELMAMKEIRFQPNDHKTIKETADELKIFEGIKHPNLVRYF
;
A
#
# COMPACT_ATOMS: atom_id res chain seq x y z
N MET A 1 11.86 14.53 -39.63
CA MET A 1 11.70 14.26 -38.18
C MET A 1 10.31 13.74 -37.81
N ALA A 2 9.21 14.27 -38.36
CA ALA A 2 7.85 13.82 -38.02
C ALA A 2 7.55 12.33 -38.31
N ALA A 3 8.05 11.77 -39.42
CA ALA A 3 7.83 10.36 -39.78
C ALA A 3 8.49 9.36 -38.81
N VAL A 4 9.60 9.75 -38.19
CA VAL A 4 10.28 8.92 -37.18
C VAL A 4 9.47 8.94 -35.88
N GLN A 5 8.95 10.11 -35.49
CA GLN A 5 8.10 10.25 -34.31
C GLN A 5 6.79 9.45 -34.41
N SER A 6 6.13 9.45 -35.58
CA SER A 6 4.92 8.64 -35.80
C SER A 6 5.21 7.14 -35.73
N SER A 7 6.34 6.71 -36.30
CA SER A 7 6.78 5.32 -36.25
C SER A 7 7.04 4.85 -34.82
N ILE A 8 7.79 5.64 -34.03
CA ILE A 8 8.06 5.35 -32.61
C ILE A 8 6.75 5.24 -31.83
N ARG A 9 5.83 6.19 -32.01
CA ARG A 9 4.54 6.17 -31.31
C ARG A 9 3.73 4.92 -31.61
N SER A 10 3.67 4.49 -32.87
CA SER A 10 2.94 3.27 -33.25
C SER A 10 3.54 2.00 -32.63
N PHE A 11 4.87 1.97 -32.49
CA PHE A 11 5.58 0.86 -31.87
C PHE A 11 5.35 0.83 -30.36
N GLU A 12 5.41 1.99 -29.71
CA GLU A 12 5.12 2.13 -28.29
C GLU A 12 3.67 1.75 -27.95
N GLU A 13 2.69 2.21 -28.73
CA GLU A 13 1.27 1.85 -28.54
C GLU A 13 1.06 0.34 -28.63
N ARG A 14 1.66 -0.32 -29.62
CA ARG A 14 1.57 -1.78 -29.78
C ARG A 14 2.20 -2.53 -28.61
N ARG A 15 3.37 -2.06 -28.15
CA ARG A 15 4.05 -2.61 -26.96
C ARG A 15 3.21 -2.41 -25.69
N TYR A 16 2.63 -1.23 -25.50
CA TYR A 16 1.82 -0.89 -24.34
C TYR A 16 0.55 -1.75 -24.27
N SER A 17 -0.14 -1.95 -25.41
CA SER A 17 -1.30 -2.83 -25.50
C SER A 17 -0.95 -4.28 -25.14
N MET A 18 0.17 -4.82 -25.65
CA MET A 18 0.61 -6.18 -25.30
C MET A 18 0.92 -6.32 -23.81
N LEU A 19 1.64 -5.36 -23.23
CA LEU A 19 1.98 -5.39 -21.81
C LEU A 19 0.74 -5.29 -20.92
N LYS A 20 -0.25 -4.49 -21.32
CA LYS A 20 -1.52 -4.35 -20.62
C LYS A 20 -2.37 -5.62 -20.73
N GLN A 21 -2.44 -6.23 -21.92
CA GLN A 21 -3.14 -7.50 -22.14
C GLN A 21 -2.53 -8.66 -21.33
N ARG A 22 -1.19 -8.65 -21.17
CA ARG A 22 -0.46 -9.62 -20.33
C ARG A 22 -0.47 -9.26 -18.85
N SER A 23 -1.19 -8.21 -18.44
CA SER A 23 -1.23 -7.70 -17.06
C SER A 23 0.14 -7.40 -16.45
N ILE A 24 1.13 -7.07 -17.29
CA ILE A 24 2.49 -6.69 -16.85
C ILE A 24 2.51 -5.21 -16.42
N ILE A 25 1.61 -4.38 -16.96
CA ILE A 25 1.49 -2.95 -16.61
C ILE A 25 0.03 -2.57 -16.34
N GLY A 26 -0.18 -1.67 -15.37
CA GLY A 26 -1.49 -1.11 -14.99
C GLY A 26 -1.84 0.20 -15.71
N GLN A 27 -2.98 0.80 -15.35
CA GLN A 27 -3.36 2.15 -15.78
C GLN A 27 -2.90 3.20 -14.75
N VAL A 28 -2.35 4.31 -15.24
CA VAL A 28 -2.09 5.49 -14.40
C VAL A 28 -3.39 6.26 -14.21
N CYS A 29 -3.94 6.25 -13.01
CA CYS A 29 -5.14 7.01 -12.67
C CYS A 29 -4.76 8.48 -12.44
N HIS A 30 -5.02 9.37 -13.41
CA HIS A 30 -4.93 10.83 -13.22
C HIS A 30 -6.16 11.41 -12.49
N ARG A 31 -6.74 10.69 -11.52
CA ARG A 31 -7.76 11.31 -10.67
C ARG A 31 -7.04 12.31 -9.77
N PRO A 32 -7.31 13.63 -9.87
CA PRO A 32 -6.82 14.55 -8.85
C PRO A 32 -7.35 14.05 -7.50
N LYS A 33 -6.46 13.83 -6.52
CA LYS A 33 -6.89 13.53 -5.15
C LYS A 33 -7.75 14.71 -4.70
N SER A 34 -9.07 14.53 -4.68
CA SER A 34 -10.01 15.51 -4.13
C SER A 34 -9.51 15.91 -2.74
N SER A 35 -9.20 17.19 -2.56
CA SER A 35 -8.61 17.73 -1.33
C SER A 35 -9.56 17.69 -0.13
N ASP A 36 -10.86 17.45 -0.34
CA ASP A 36 -11.87 17.86 0.63
C ASP A 36 -12.58 16.68 1.31
N SER A 37 -11.80 15.83 1.96
CA SER A 37 -12.36 15.05 3.07
C SER A 37 -11.37 15.13 4.22
N VAL A 38 -11.81 15.77 5.31
CA VAL A 38 -11.27 15.49 6.64
C VAL A 38 -11.31 13.98 6.77
N MET A 39 -10.18 13.33 6.52
CA MET A 39 -10.09 11.89 6.67
C MET A 39 -10.24 11.63 8.16
N HIS A 40 -11.44 11.22 8.56
CA HIS A 40 -11.54 10.30 9.67
C HIS A 40 -10.74 9.08 9.22
N VAL A 41 -9.47 9.00 9.63
CA VAL A 41 -8.75 7.74 9.68
C VAL A 41 -9.55 6.92 10.68
N GLY A 42 -10.58 6.23 10.18
CA GLY A 42 -11.29 5.25 10.94
C GLY A 42 -10.24 4.23 11.30
N LEU A 43 -9.71 4.32 12.51
CA LEU A 43 -8.82 3.34 13.10
C LEU A 43 -9.62 2.05 13.11
N ARG A 44 -9.53 1.29 12.03
CA ARG A 44 -10.18 -0.01 11.93
C ARG A 44 -9.44 -0.88 12.93
N LYS A 45 -10.11 -1.15 14.03
CA LYS A 45 -9.61 -2.06 15.04
C LYS A 45 -9.61 -3.45 14.42
N VAL A 46 -8.46 -4.12 14.46
CA VAL A 46 -8.37 -5.54 14.12
C VAL A 46 -9.45 -6.32 14.88
N THR A 47 -10.09 -7.26 14.19
CA THR A 47 -11.26 -7.99 14.72
C THR A 47 -10.90 -9.17 15.63
N PHE A 48 -9.63 -9.57 15.65
CA PHE A 48 -9.12 -10.69 16.43
C PHE A 48 -8.29 -10.21 17.63
N LYS A 49 -8.18 -11.08 18.63
CA LYS A 49 -7.33 -10.83 19.79
C LYS A 49 -5.87 -11.07 19.41
N TRP A 50 -4.99 -10.18 19.82
CA TRP A 50 -3.56 -10.29 19.52
C TRP A 50 -2.71 -9.96 20.74
N GLN A 51 -1.53 -10.56 20.80
CA GLN A 51 -0.54 -10.31 21.84
C GLN A 51 0.75 -9.80 21.20
N ARG A 52 1.27 -8.68 21.70
CA ARG A 52 2.58 -8.14 21.30
C ARG A 52 3.70 -8.99 21.87
N GLY A 53 4.69 -9.29 21.03
CA GLY A 53 5.93 -9.94 21.42
C GLY A 53 7.14 -8.99 21.34
N ASN A 54 8.32 -9.58 21.13
CA ASN A 54 9.59 -8.88 21.08
C ASN A 54 9.72 -8.00 19.83
N LYS A 55 10.52 -6.93 19.96
CA LYS A 55 10.92 -6.08 18.83
C LYS A 55 11.83 -6.90 17.89
N ILE A 56 11.53 -6.87 16.60
CA ILE A 56 12.32 -7.54 15.56
C ILE A 56 13.01 -6.58 14.60
N GLY A 57 12.61 -5.30 14.57
CA GLY A 57 13.24 -4.33 13.69
C GLY A 57 12.86 -2.89 14.02
N GLU A 58 13.67 -1.95 13.54
CA GLU A 58 13.39 -0.52 13.53
C GLU A 58 14.02 0.12 12.29
N GLY A 59 13.27 1.00 11.64
CA GLY A 59 13.75 1.77 10.50
C GLY A 59 12.99 3.09 10.37
N GLN A 60 13.17 3.77 9.25
CA GLN A 60 12.56 5.07 8.98
C GLN A 60 11.03 5.07 9.16
N TYR A 61 10.38 3.96 8.84
CA TYR A 61 8.93 3.82 8.86
C TYR A 61 8.37 3.30 10.19
N GLY A 62 9.20 3.21 11.24
CA GLY A 62 8.77 2.82 12.58
C GLY A 62 9.39 1.52 13.10
N LYS A 63 8.80 1.00 14.17
CA LYS A 63 9.29 -0.18 14.90
C LYS A 63 8.43 -1.39 14.58
N VAL A 64 9.06 -2.53 14.36
CA VAL A 64 8.36 -3.79 14.07
C VAL A 64 8.54 -4.75 15.23
N TYR A 65 7.43 -5.34 15.67
CA TYR A 65 7.37 -6.32 16.74
C TYR A 65 6.77 -7.61 16.20
N THR A 66 7.20 -8.75 16.75
CA THR A 66 6.41 -9.97 16.64
C THR A 66 5.05 -9.76 17.32
N CYS A 67 4.03 -10.43 16.82
CA CYS A 67 2.76 -10.58 17.51
C CYS A 67 2.16 -11.96 17.23
N ILE A 68 1.28 -12.42 18.10
CA ILE A 68 0.55 -13.66 17.93
C ILE A 68 -0.94 -13.33 17.86
N ASN A 69 -1.63 -13.87 16.87
CA ASN A 69 -3.09 -13.93 16.90
C ASN A 69 -3.49 -14.95 17.97
N VAL A 70 -4.12 -14.50 19.04
CA VAL A 70 -4.46 -15.33 20.21
C VAL A 70 -5.54 -16.35 19.85
N ASP A 71 -6.39 -16.03 18.88
CA ASP A 71 -7.51 -16.90 18.49
C ASP A 71 -7.02 -18.06 17.59
N THR A 72 -5.98 -17.85 16.76
CA THR A 72 -5.46 -18.86 15.81
C THR A 72 -4.08 -19.43 16.16
N GLY A 73 -3.32 -18.75 17.01
CA GLY A 73 -1.90 -19.05 17.26
C GLY A 73 -0.94 -18.60 16.14
N GLU A 74 -1.41 -17.92 15.10
CA GLU A 74 -0.60 -17.49 13.97
C GLU A 74 0.42 -16.42 14.40
N LEU A 75 1.69 -16.60 14.02
CA LEU A 75 2.75 -15.61 14.22
C LEU A 75 2.65 -14.52 13.15
N MET A 76 2.67 -13.28 13.59
CA MET A 76 2.44 -12.09 12.79
C MET A 76 3.48 -11.00 13.12
N ALA A 77 3.48 -9.92 12.32
CA ALA A 77 4.29 -8.74 12.56
C ALA A 77 3.40 -7.50 12.74
N MET A 78 3.64 -6.73 13.80
CA MET A 78 2.96 -5.47 14.08
C MET A 78 3.95 -4.31 13.89
N LYS A 79 3.58 -3.34 13.05
CA LYS A 79 4.38 -2.13 12.78
C LYS A 79 3.79 -0.95 13.56
N GLU A 80 4.57 -0.45 14.52
CA GLU A 80 4.27 0.74 15.32
C GLU A 80 4.78 1.98 14.57
N ILE A 81 3.85 2.83 14.12
CA ILE A 81 4.14 4.10 13.43
C ILE A 81 3.87 5.24 14.40
N ARG A 82 4.84 6.14 14.54
CA ARG A 82 4.74 7.32 15.41
C ARG A 82 4.37 8.53 14.56
N PHE A 83 3.27 9.18 14.92
CA PHE A 83 2.87 10.44 14.30
C PHE A 83 3.21 11.61 15.21
N GLN A 84 3.74 12.69 14.64
CA GLN A 84 3.85 13.95 15.37
C GLN A 84 2.47 14.61 15.45
N PRO A 85 2.18 15.37 16.52
CA PRO A 85 0.99 16.21 16.57
C PRO A 85 0.93 17.10 15.32
N ASN A 86 -0.23 17.14 14.66
CA ASN A 86 -0.48 17.88 13.43
C ASN A 86 0.19 17.38 12.13
N ASP A 87 0.82 16.20 12.12
CA ASP A 87 1.35 15.60 10.88
C ASP A 87 0.27 14.93 10.02
N HIS A 88 -0.72 15.73 9.60
CA HIS A 88 -1.87 15.29 8.80
C HIS A 88 -1.45 14.69 7.45
N LYS A 89 -0.32 15.13 6.90
CA LYS A 89 0.20 14.63 5.63
C LYS A 89 0.68 13.18 5.76
N THR A 90 1.57 12.91 6.72
CA THR A 90 2.09 11.54 6.93
C THR A 90 0.98 10.58 7.36
N ILE A 91 0.04 11.05 8.20
CA ILE A 91 -1.14 10.27 8.59
C ILE A 91 -1.96 9.88 7.35
N LYS A 92 -2.22 10.84 6.45
CA LYS A 92 -2.98 10.60 5.22
C LYS A 92 -2.25 9.63 4.28
N GLU A 93 -0.96 9.83 4.06
CA GLU A 93 -0.15 8.94 3.22
C GLU A 93 -0.13 7.51 3.76
N THR A 94 0.03 7.35 5.08
CA THR A 94 -0.01 6.04 5.74
C THR A 94 -1.39 5.39 5.63
N ALA A 95 -2.47 6.15 5.82
CA ALA A 95 -3.84 5.63 5.71
C ALA A 95 -4.19 5.21 4.28
N ASP A 96 -3.79 6.01 3.28
CA ASP A 96 -3.93 5.68 1.86
C ASP A 96 -3.18 4.37 1.53
N GLU A 97 -1.94 4.24 2.02
CA GLU A 97 -1.11 3.04 1.83
C GLU A 97 -1.77 1.79 2.43
N LEU A 98 -2.20 1.85 3.70
CA LEU A 98 -2.90 0.74 4.36
C LEU A 98 -4.16 0.32 3.60
N LYS A 99 -4.97 1.28 3.16
CA LYS A 99 -6.20 1.01 2.40
C LYS A 99 -5.94 0.28 1.08
N ILE A 100 -4.82 0.58 0.42
CA ILE A 100 -4.42 -0.11 -0.81
C ILE A 100 -4.00 -1.54 -0.50
N PHE A 101 -3.16 -1.74 0.51
CA PHE A 101 -2.62 -3.07 0.83
C PHE A 101 -3.62 -4.03 1.47
N GLU A 102 -4.60 -3.55 2.26
CA GLU A 102 -5.68 -4.37 2.81
C GLU A 102 -6.48 -5.11 1.72
N GLY A 103 -6.60 -4.51 0.53
CA GLY A 103 -7.32 -5.11 -0.59
C GLY A 103 -6.57 -6.23 -1.31
N ILE A 104 -5.28 -6.42 -1.04
CA ILE A 104 -4.40 -7.31 -1.79
C ILE A 104 -4.22 -8.63 -1.04
N LYS A 105 -4.68 -9.73 -1.65
CA LYS A 105 -4.49 -11.09 -1.15
C LYS A 105 -3.73 -11.91 -2.18
N HIS A 106 -2.44 -12.13 -1.93
CA HIS A 106 -1.57 -12.87 -2.83
C HIS A 106 -0.50 -13.65 -2.04
N PRO A 107 -0.18 -14.91 -2.40
CA PRO A 107 0.76 -15.75 -1.64
C PRO A 107 2.18 -15.19 -1.53
N ASN A 108 2.61 -14.36 -2.48
CA ASN A 108 3.94 -13.74 -2.50
C ASN A 108 3.96 -12.28 -2.07
N LEU A 109 2.84 -11.73 -1.58
CA LEU A 109 2.78 -10.38 -1.04
C LEU A 109 2.45 -10.42 0.44
N VAL A 110 3.00 -9.45 1.18
CA VAL A 110 2.70 -9.30 2.60
C VAL A 110 1.23 -8.95 2.75
N ARG A 111 0.50 -9.80 3.48
CA ARG A 111 -0.92 -9.59 3.79
C ARG A 111 -1.06 -8.60 4.95
N TYR A 112 -1.90 -7.60 4.76
CA TYR A 112 -2.31 -6.66 5.81
C TYR A 112 -3.69 -7.06 6.36
N PHE A 113 -3.95 -6.73 7.62
CA PHE A 113 -5.13 -7.15 8.39
C PHE A 113 -5.74 -5.98 9.16
#